data_AF-A0A2X3CFJ6-F1
#
_entry.id   AF-A0A2X3CFJ6-F1
#
_cell.length_a   1.000
_cell.length_b   1.000
_cell.length_c   1.000
_cell.angle_alpha   90.00
_cell.angle_beta   90.00
_cell.angle_gamma   90.00
#
_symmetry.space_group_name_H-M   'P 1'
#
loop_
_entity.id
_entity.type
_entity.pdbx_description
1 polymer ?
#
loop_
_entity_poly.entity_id
_entity_poly.type
_entity_poly.pdbx_seq_one_letter_code
_entity_poly.pdbx_strand_id
1 'polypeptide(L)' 'MLVLLTKADKLASGARKAQVNMVREAVLAFNGDVQVEPFSSLKKSGVDKLRQKLDSWFNEIPPQEAVEDAE' A
#
# COMPACT_ATOMS: atom_id res chain seq x y z
N MET A 1 2.58 4.59 -6.13
CA MET A 1 2.40 3.12 -6.10
C MET A 1 2.55 2.60 -4.67
N LEU A 2 1.77 1.61 -4.23
CA LEU A 2 1.90 0.97 -2.90
C LEU A 2 2.31 -0.50 -3.05
N VAL A 3 3.37 -0.91 -2.36
CA VAL A 3 3.86 -2.29 -2.29
C VAL A 3 3.63 -2.83 -0.88
N LEU A 4 2.91 -3.95 -0.79
CA LEU A 4 2.64 -4.63 0.47
C LEU A 4 3.45 -5.92 0.56
N LEU A 5 4.34 -6.01 1.56
CA LEU A 5 5.06 -7.24 1.85
C LEU A 5 4.17 -8.17 2.68
N THR A 6 3.43 -9.04 1.99
CA THR A 6 2.41 -9.92 2.60
C THR A 6 3.01 -11.01 3.49
N LYS A 7 2.17 -11.62 4.34
CA LYS A 7 2.55 -12.65 5.32
C LYS A 7 3.65 -12.18 6.29
N ALA A 8 3.67 -10.89 6.62
CA ALA A 8 4.69 -10.30 7.49
C ALA A 8 4.72 -10.91 8.92
N ASP A 9 3.67 -11.64 9.33
CA ASP A 9 3.61 -12.41 10.57
C ASP A 9 4.54 -13.64 10.59
N LYS A 10 5.00 -14.10 9.42
CA LYS A 10 5.95 -15.23 9.31
C LYS A 10 7.38 -14.86 9.65
N LEU A 11 7.68 -13.56 9.77
CA LEU A 11 9.00 -13.06 10.09
C LEU A 11 9.02 -12.44 11.50
N ALA A 12 10.12 -12.70 12.22
CA ALA A 12 10.44 -11.97 13.44
C ALA A 12 10.60 -10.47 13.14
N SER A 13 10.43 -9.61 14.16
CA SER A 13 10.44 -8.15 13.97
C SER A 13 11.70 -7.63 13.27
N GLY A 14 12.88 -8.17 13.63
CA GLY A 14 14.16 -7.82 13.00
C GLY A 14 14.21 -8.20 11.53
N ALA A 15 13.89 -9.46 11.20
CA ALA A 15 13.87 -9.95 9.81
C ALA A 15 12.86 -9.20 8.94
N ARG A 16 11.68 -8.91 9.49
CA ARG A 16 10.65 -8.09 8.83
C ARG A 16 11.15 -6.69 8.53
N LYS A 17 11.82 -6.02 9.48
CA LYS A 17 12.37 -4.67 9.29
C LYS A 17 13.49 -4.67 8.23
N ALA A 18 14.38 -5.66 8.27
CA ALA A 18 15.44 -5.82 7.27
C ALA A 18 14.87 -5.98 5.86
N GLN A 19 13.84 -6.81 5.70
CA GLN A 19 13.19 -7.03 4.40
C GLN A 19 12.52 -5.76 3.86
N VAL A 20 11.80 -5.02 4.71
CA VAL A 20 11.17 -3.75 4.33
C VAL A 20 12.21 -2.75 3.86
N ASN A 21 13.33 -2.62 4.60
CA ASN A 21 14.40 -1.70 4.22
C ASN A 21 15.06 -2.11 2.89
N MET A 22 15.36 -3.40 2.71
CA MET A 22 15.91 -3.91 1.45
C MET A 22 15.02 -3.56 0.25
N VAL A 23 13.71 -3.77 0.37
CA VAL A 23 12.77 -3.46 -0.72
C VAL A 23 12.67 -1.95 -0.92
N ARG A 24 12.70 -1.14 0.14
CA ARG A 24 12.74 0.33 0.02
C ARG A 24 13.93 0.81 -0.79
N GLU A 25 15.13 0.31 -0.51
CA GLU A 25 16.33 0.64 -1.29
C GLU A 25 16.19 0.18 -2.75
N ALA A 26 15.68 -1.03 -2.98
CA ALA A 26 15.50 -1.56 -4.33
C ALA A 26 14.50 -0.76 -5.17
N VAL A 27 13.43 -0.21 -4.55
CA VAL A 27 12.42 0.56 -5.29
C VAL A 27 12.87 1.98 -5.65
N LEU A 28 13.93 2.51 -5.03
CA LEU A 28 14.48 3.83 -5.38
C LEU A 28 14.94 3.90 -6.85
N ALA A 29 15.38 2.77 -7.41
CA ALA A 29 15.81 2.66 -8.80
C ALA A 29 14.67 2.88 -9.82
N PHE A 30 13.40 2.88 -9.40
CA PHE A 30 12.25 3.05 -10.30
C PHE A 30 11.79 4.51 -10.42
N ASN A 31 12.52 5.49 -9.85
CA ASN A 31 12.30 6.94 -10.00
C ASN A 31 10.83 7.41 -9.83
N GLY A 32 10.07 6.79 -8.93
CA GLY A 32 8.66 7.13 -8.66
C GLY A 32 8.31 7.15 -7.18
N ASP A 33 7.13 7.66 -6.85
CA ASP A 33 6.58 7.62 -5.49
C ASP A 33 6.09 6.19 -5.16
N VAL A 34 7.01 5.37 -4.66
CA VAL A 34 6.74 3.98 -4.25
C VAL A 34 6.78 3.87 -2.73
N GLN A 35 5.62 3.60 -2.14
CA GLN A 35 5.50 3.34 -0.72
C GLN A 35 5.59 1.83 -0.45
N VAL A 36 6.40 1.42 0.53
CA VAL A 36 6.59 0.01 0.91
C VAL A 36 6.19 -0.20 2.37
N GLU A 37 5.27 -1.13 2.62
CA GLU A 37 4.75 -1.43 3.95
C GLU A 37 4.65 -2.94 4.23
N PRO A 38 4.94 -3.40 5.46
CA PRO A 38 4.67 -4.78 5.86
C PRO A 38 3.17 -5.00 6.04
N PHE A 39 2.67 -6.16 5.59
CA PHE A 39 1.25 -6.51 5.66
C PHE A 39 1.02 -7.95 6.14
N SER A 40 0.03 -8.14 7.01
CA SER A 40 -0.43 -9.47 7.42
C SER A 40 -1.94 -9.48 7.52
N SER A 41 -2.60 -10.28 6.69
CA SER A 41 -4.03 -10.53 6.81
C SER A 41 -4.38 -11.22 8.13
N LEU A 42 -3.53 -12.17 8.57
CA LEU A 42 -3.75 -12.95 9.79
C LEU A 42 -3.69 -12.08 11.05
N LYS A 43 -2.71 -11.17 11.11
CA LYS A 43 -2.53 -10.26 12.26
C LYS A 43 -3.21 -8.91 12.07
N LYS A 44 -3.91 -8.70 10.94
CA LYS A 44 -4.51 -7.43 10.52
C LYS A 44 -3.53 -6.25 10.59
N SER A 45 -2.23 -6.51 10.46
CA SER A 45 -1.20 -5.47 10.51
C SER A 45 -1.04 -4.82 9.15
N GLY A 46 -0.99 -3.50 9.10
CA GLY A 46 -0.84 -2.73 7.86
C GLY A 46 -2.17 -2.41 7.15
N VAL A 47 -3.30 -2.86 7.69
CA VAL A 47 -4.65 -2.56 7.15
C VAL A 47 -4.94 -1.06 7.20
N ASP A 48 -4.58 -0.37 8.29
CA ASP A 48 -4.85 1.06 8.41
C ASP A 48 -4.05 1.89 7.39
N LYS A 49 -2.79 1.54 7.16
CA LYS A 49 -1.97 2.19 6.14
C LYS A 49 -2.51 1.95 4.73
N LEU A 50 -2.96 0.73 4.45
CA LEU A 50 -3.63 0.41 3.19
C LEU A 50 -4.89 1.26 3.02
N ARG A 51 -5.77 1.32 4.02
CA ARG A 51 -6.98 2.13 3.99
C ARG A 51 -6.67 3.61 3.75
N GLN A 52 -5.75 4.19 4.51
CA GLN A 52 -5.34 5.59 4.34
C GLN A 52 -4.81 5.88 2.93
N LYS A 53 -4.04 4.96 2.34
CA LYS A 53 -3.52 5.15 0.98
C LYS A 53 -4.63 5.05 -0.07
N LEU A 54 -5.59 4.14 0.12
CA LEU A 54 -6.78 4.06 -0.74
C LEU A 54 -7.63 5.32 -0.61
N ASP A 55 -7.89 5.79 0.60
CA ASP A 55 -8.66 7.02 0.84
C ASP A 55 -7.98 8.21 0.16
N SER A 56 -6.66 8.35 0.28
CA SER A 56 -5.90 9.38 -0.45
C SER A 56 -6.08 9.28 -1.96
N TRP A 57 -5.99 8.07 -2.53
CA TRP A 57 -6.15 7.90 -3.98
C TRP A 57 -7.57 8.20 -4.48
N PHE A 58 -8.60 7.83 -3.72
CA PHE A 58 -9.98 8.03 -4.14
C PHE A 58 -10.52 9.43 -3.83
N ASN A 59 -10.03 10.09 -2.79
CA ASN A 59 -10.44 11.46 -2.46
C ASN A 59 -9.89 12.50 -3.44
N GLU A 60 -8.82 12.18 -4.16
CA GLU A 60 -8.25 13.04 -5.21
C GLU A 60 -9.01 12.93 -6.54
N ILE A 61 -9.90 11.95 -6.69
CA ILE A 61 -10.70 11.74 -7.90
C ILE A 61 -12.00 12.52 -7.73
N PRO A 62 -12.31 13.51 -8.59
CA PRO A 62 -13.61 14.17 -8.55
C PRO A 62 -14.73 13.15 -8.78
N PRO A 63 -15.90 13.30 -8.14
CA PRO A 63 -17.02 12.41 -8.37
C PRO A 63 -17.31 12.32 -9.87
N GLN A 64 -17.41 11.11 -10.40
CA GLN A 64 -17.91 10.92 -11.75
C GLN A 64 -19.37 11.36 -11.75
N GLU A 65 -19.69 12.42 -12.49
CA GLU A 65 -21.08 12.76 -12.78
C GLU A 65 -21.70 11.55 -13.48
N ALA A 66 -22.69 10.94 -12.86
CA ALA A 66 -23.48 9.91 -13.49
C ALA A 66 -24.13 10.56 -14.72
N VAL A 67 -23.67 10.18 -15.92
CA VAL A 67 -24.42 10.43 -17.13
C VAL A 67 -25.76 9.71 -16.95
N GLU A 68 -26.80 10.48 -16.60
CA GLU A 68 -28.17 10.05 -16.74
C GLU A 68 -28.36 9.76 -18.23
N ASP A 69 -28.37 8.48 -18.60
CA ASP A 69 -28.84 8.03 -19.90
C ASP A 69 -30.30 8.47 -20.02
N ALA A 70 -30.50 9.61 -20.69
CA ALA A 70 -31.81 10.04 -21.14
C ALA A 70 -32.22 9.18 -22.32
N GLU A 71 -33.14 8.24 -22.08
CA GLU A 71 -34.03 7.68 -23.11
C GLU A 71 -35.48 7.80 -22.65
#